data_AF-A0A423UJM9-F1
#
_entry.id   AF-A0A423UJM9-F1
#
_cell.length_a   1.000
_cell.length_b   1.000
_cell.length_c   1.000
_cell.angle_alpha   90.00
_cell.angle_beta   90.00
_cell.angle_gamma   90.00
#
_symmetry.space_group_name_H-M   'P 1'
#
loop_
_entity.id
_entity.type
_entity.pdbx_description
1 polymer ?
#
loop_
_entity_poly.entity_id
_entity_poly.type
_entity_poly.pdbx_seq_one_letter_code
_entity_poly.pdbx_strand_id
1 'polypeptide(L)' 'MAQLSLYVDDSTMEDLRRDAAREGKTLSKYAAGVLRGRKEHNGWPPGFFNLYGACDDDTFVVPPEIPWELDAPRKTL' A
#
# COMPACT_ATOMS: atom_id res chain seq x y z
N MET A 1 4.72 -27.75 -14.28
CA MET A 1 4.66 -26.91 -13.06
C MET A 1 6.06 -26.88 -12.47
N ALA A 2 6.59 -25.69 -12.17
CA ALA A 2 7.85 -25.58 -11.42
C ALA A 2 7.55 -25.64 -9.92
N GLN A 3 8.39 -26.33 -9.15
CA GLN A 3 8.32 -26.38 -7.70
C GLN A 3 9.39 -25.45 -7.12
N LEU A 4 9.01 -24.67 -6.10
CA LEU A 4 9.91 -23.76 -5.38
C LEU A 4 9.90 -24.14 -3.90
N SER A 5 11.09 -24.30 -3.32
CA SER A 5 11.28 -24.41 -1.87
C SER A 5 11.84 -23.10 -1.36
N LEU A 6 11.19 -22.49 -0.37
CA LEU A 6 11.56 -21.20 0.21
C LEU A 6 11.88 -21.38 1.69
N TYR A 7 13.01 -20.85 2.13
CA TYR A 7 13.33 -20.72 3.55
C TYR A 7 12.87 -19.36 4.05
N VAL A 8 12.12 -19.37 5.14
CA VAL A 8 11.58 -18.20 5.83
C VAL A 8 11.58 -18.52 7.32
N ASP A 9 11.68 -17.49 8.15
CA ASP A 9 11.58 -17.63 9.60
C ASP A 9 10.16 -18.02 10.03
N ASP A 10 10.04 -18.50 11.27
CA ASP A 10 8.77 -19.00 11.81
C ASP A 10 7.68 -17.91 11.84
N SER A 11 8.05 -16.66 12.17
CA SER A 11 7.09 -15.56 12.24
C SER A 11 6.51 -15.23 10.86
N THR A 12 7.37 -15.22 9.83
CA THR A 12 6.94 -15.05 8.44
C THR A 12 6.02 -16.20 8.00
N MET A 13 6.30 -17.45 8.40
CA MET A 13 5.44 -18.59 8.06
C MET A 13 4.07 -18.53 8.74
N GLU A 14 4.01 -18.07 9.99
CA GLU A 14 2.75 -17.88 10.71
C GLU A 14 1.89 -16.81 10.05
N ASP A 15 2.48 -15.67 9.70
CA ASP A 15 1.79 -14.59 8.98
C ASP A 15 1.23 -15.09 7.63
N LEU A 16 2.03 -15.83 6.87
CA LEU A 16 1.63 -16.43 5.59
C LEU A 16 0.45 -17.39 5.74
N ARG A 17 0.42 -18.21 6.80
CA ARG A 17 -0.69 -19.11 7.10
C ARG A 17 -1.95 -18.35 7.50
N ARG A 18 -1.81 -17.31 8.33
CA ARG A 18 -2.93 -16.46 8.77
C ARG A 18 -3.57 -15.75 7.58
N ASP A 19 -2.77 -15.18 6.69
CA ASP A 19 -3.29 -14.49 5.50
C ASP A 19 -3.97 -15.45 4.52
N ALA A 20 -3.38 -16.63 4.28
CA ALA A 20 -4.00 -17.66 3.47
C ALA A 20 -5.35 -18.12 4.04
N ALA A 21 -5.44 -18.30 5.36
CA ALA A 21 -6.67 -18.64 6.06
C ALA A 21 -7.72 -17.51 5.96
N ARG A 22 -7.32 -16.24 6.12
CA ARG A 22 -8.19 -15.07 5.97
C ARG A 22 -8.82 -15.00 4.58
N GLU A 23 -8.09 -15.39 3.54
CA GLU A 23 -8.59 -15.44 2.16
C GLU A 23 -9.24 -16.78 1.77
N GLY A 24 -9.32 -17.76 2.68
CA GLY A 24 -9.86 -19.10 2.39
C GLY A 24 -9.08 -19.87 1.33
N LYS A 25 -7.76 -19.63 1.21
CA LYS A 25 -6.89 -20.24 0.20
C LYS A 25 -5.88 -21.20 0.84
N THR A 26 -5.43 -22.19 0.08
CA THR A 26 -4.26 -22.99 0.48
C THR A 26 -3.01 -22.12 0.46
N LEU A 27 -2.01 -22.47 1.27
CA LEU A 27 -0.75 -21.72 1.38
C LEU A 27 -0.06 -21.55 0.02
N SER A 28 0.00 -22.61 -0.79
CA SER A 28 0.60 -22.58 -2.13
C SER A 28 -0.17 -21.67 -3.10
N LYS A 29 -1.51 -21.68 -3.05
CA LYS A 29 -2.36 -20.83 -3.89
C LYS A 29 -2.24 -19.36 -3.49
N TYR A 30 -2.18 -19.08 -2.18
CA TYR A 30 -1.96 -17.74 -1.65
C TYR A 30 -0.58 -17.21 -2.05
N ALA A 31 0.50 -17.95 -1.79
CA ALA A 31 1.86 -17.55 -2.13
C ALA A 31 2.05 -17.31 -3.65
N ALA A 32 1.49 -18.17 -4.50
CA ALA A 32 1.50 -17.97 -5.95
C ALA A 32 0.72 -16.71 -6.36
N GLY A 33 -0.37 -16.39 -5.67
CA GLY A 33 -1.14 -15.16 -5.86
C GLY A 33 -0.35 -13.91 -5.49
N VAL A 34 0.33 -13.92 -4.34
CA VAL A 34 1.20 -12.81 -3.89
C VAL A 34 2.32 -12.55 -4.89
N LEU A 35 3.02 -13.60 -5.35
CA LEU A 35 4.08 -13.47 -6.36
C LEU A 35 3.57 -12.89 -7.68
N ARG A 36 2.38 -13.29 -8.11
CA ARG A 36 1.73 -12.74 -9.31
C ARG A 36 1.32 -11.29 -9.13
N GLY A 37 0.65 -10.96 -8.02
CA GLY A 37 0.23 -9.60 -7.71
C GLY A 37 1.42 -8.65 -7.59
N ARG A 38 2.55 -9.10 -7.05
CA ARG A 38 3.79 -8.32 -7.01
C ARG A 38 4.32 -8.00 -8.41
N LYS A 39 4.21 -8.93 -9.36
CA LYS A 39 4.58 -8.71 -10.77
C LYS A 39 3.62 -7.74 -11.46
N GLU A 40 2.32 -7.85 -11.21
CA GLU A 40 1.29 -7.07 -11.89
C GLU A 40 1.18 -5.63 -11.36
N HIS A 41 1.38 -5.45 -10.06
CA HIS A 41 1.22 -4.14 -9.39
C HIS A 41 2.53 -3.54 -8.89
N ASN A 42 3.69 -4.07 -9.31
CA ASN A 42 5.02 -3.62 -8.88
C ASN A 42 5.19 -3.56 -7.34
N GLY A 43 4.48 -4.42 -6.61
CA GLY A 43 4.47 -4.45 -5.14
C GLY A 43 3.49 -3.48 -4.47
N TRP A 44 2.75 -2.67 -5.22
CA TRP A 44 1.68 -1.84 -4.67
C TRP A 44 0.41 -2.66 -4.39
N PRO A 45 -0.35 -2.34 -3.34
CA PRO A 45 -1.65 -2.93 -3.11
C PRO A 45 -2.61 -2.71 -4.29
N PRO A 46 -3.54 -3.63 -4.57
CA PRO A 46 -4.60 -3.40 -5.54
C PRO A 46 -5.36 -2.12 -5.23
N GLY A 47 -5.56 -1.28 -6.25
CA GLY A 47 -6.27 0.00 -6.11
C GLY A 47 -5.46 1.14 -5.51
N PHE A 48 -4.18 0.95 -5.18
CA PHE A 48 -3.33 2.03 -4.63
C PHE A 48 -3.34 3.29 -5.50
N PHE A 49 -3.18 3.15 -6.82
CA PHE A 49 -3.22 4.29 -7.74
C PHE A 49 -4.61 4.91 -7.93
N ASN A 50 -5.67 4.17 -7.58
CA ASN A 50 -7.03 4.69 -7.61
C ASN A 50 -7.31 5.62 -6.42
N LEU A 51 -6.45 5.63 -5.39
CA LEU A 51 -6.61 6.51 -4.23
C LEU A 51 -6.36 7.98 -4.58
N TYR A 52 -5.59 8.26 -5.63
CA TYR A 52 -5.35 9.63 -6.07
C TYR A 52 -6.65 10.27 -6.55
N GLY A 53 -7.13 11.27 -5.81
CA GLY A 53 -8.41 11.93 -6.09
C GLY A 53 -9.64 11.11 -5.69
N ALA A 54 -9.51 10.05 -4.90
CA ALA A 54 -10.65 9.29 -4.39
C ALA A 54 -11.41 9.99 -3.25
N CYS A 55 -10.84 11.05 -2.69
CA CYS A 55 -11.48 11.89 -1.68
C CYS A 55 -12.15 13.07 -2.40
N ASP A 56 -13.47 13.01 -2.49
CA ASP A 56 -14.35 14.01 -3.09
C ASP A 56 -15.25 14.70 -2.05
N ASP A 57 -14.91 14.57 -0.76
CA ASP A 57 -15.69 15.17 0.30
C ASP A 57 -15.53 16.68 0.38
N ASP A 58 -16.56 17.34 0.90
CA ASP A 58 -16.59 18.80 1.08
C ASP A 58 -15.55 19.31 2.09
N THR A 59 -14.85 18.42 2.79
CA THR A 59 -13.79 18.77 3.76
C THR A 59 -12.42 18.89 3.06
N PHE A 60 -12.23 18.26 1.91
CA PHE A 60 -10.98 18.24 1.16
C PHE A 60 -10.91 19.35 0.09
N VAL A 61 -11.28 20.56 0.51
CA VAL A 61 -11.23 21.76 -0.33
C VAL A 61 -9.98 22.59 -0.05
N VAL A 62 -9.42 23.20 -1.10
CA VAL A 62 -8.29 24.13 -0.96
C VAL A 62 -8.73 25.29 -0.06
N PRO A 63 -8.00 25.59 1.04
CA PRO A 63 -8.34 26.71 1.90
C PRO A 63 -8.14 28.04 1.15
N PRO A 64 -8.83 29.12 1.56
CA PRO A 64 -8.61 30.43 0.98
C PRO A 64 -7.14 30.85 1.06
N GLU A 65 -6.65 31.49 -0.01
CA GLU A 65 -5.31 32.07 -0.02
C GLU A 65 -5.19 33.16 1.04
N ILE A 66 -4.13 33.11 1.83
CA ILE A 66 -3.86 34.06 2.90
C ILE A 66 -3.02 35.21 2.33
N PRO A 67 -3.33 36.47 2.64
CA PRO A 67 -2.52 37.60 2.19
C PRO A 67 -1.06 37.48 2.64
N TRP A 68 -0.13 37.79 1.73
CA TRP A 68 1.33 37.67 1.98
C TRP A 68 1.81 38.63 3.08
N GLU A 69 1.05 39.69 3.38
CA GLU A 69 1.33 40.66 4.43
C GLU A 69 1.31 40.04 5.83
N LEU A 70 0.69 38.86 5.99
CA LEU A 70 0.67 38.09 7.24
C LEU A 70 1.90 37.17 7.38
N ASP A 71 2.76 37.10 6.36
CA ASP A 71 3.98 36.30 6.41
C ASP A 71 5.04 36.97 7.31
N ALA A 72 5.87 36.15 7.95
CA ALA A 72 6.95 36.67 8.78
C ALA A 72 8.03 37.27 7.87
N PRO A 73 8.68 38.39 8.28
CA PRO A 73 9.80 38.93 7.52
C PRO A 73 10.88 37.86 7.38
N ARG A 74 11.40 37.68 6.15
CA ARG A 74 12.49 36.74 5.90
C ARG A 74 13.67 37.10 6.80
N LYS A 75 14.21 36.09 7.47
CA LYS A 75 15.40 36.24 8.30
C LYS A 75 16.57 36.63 7.40
N THR A 76 17.14 37.83 7.62
CA THR A 76 18.42 38.23 7.02
C THR A 76 19.55 37.45 7.68
N LEU A 77 20.46 36.92 6.87
CA LEU A 77 21.67 36.20 7.29
C LEU A 77 22.74 37.17 7.81
#